data_AF-A0A9X2NNY2-F1
#
_entry.id   AF-A0A9X2NNY2-F1
#
_cell.length_a   1.000
_cell.length_b   1.000
_cell.length_c   1.000
_cell.angle_alpha   90.00
_cell.angle_beta   90.00
_cell.angle_gamma   90.00
#
_symmetry.space_group_name_H-M   'P 1'
#
loop_
_entity.id
_entity.type
_entity.pdbx_description
1 polymer ?
#
loop_
_entity_poly.entity_id
_entity_poly.type
_entity_poly.pdbx_seq_one_letter_code
_entity_poly.pdbx_strand_id
1 'polypeptide(L)'
;MDEVFEPCRRCVRPLRWRASIKLVTDDGETFACVVESEHTSQGAARAWVERRLPDAVCPSWMRVAGRHDPMRVFGSVVRGRASAGPLLTTWECQSTAPVWRATCVDGVVRWRRCPGEAPR
;
A
#
# COMPACT_ATOMS: atom_id res chain seq x y z
N MET A 1 3.35 -45.30 4.33
CA MET A 1 4.34 -44.55 5.14
C MET A 1 4.54 -43.29 4.34
N ASP A 2 3.57 -42.39 4.50
CA ASP A 2 3.37 -41.28 3.58
C ASP A 2 3.89 -40.04 4.29
N GLU A 3 4.93 -39.48 3.70
CA GLU A 3 5.63 -38.29 4.17
C GLU A 3 4.64 -37.14 4.32
N VAL A 4 4.40 -36.77 5.57
CA VAL A 4 3.75 -35.52 5.94
C VAL A 4 4.64 -34.40 5.39
N PHE A 5 4.15 -33.73 4.34
CA PHE A 5 4.76 -32.49 3.85
C PHE A 5 4.55 -31.43 4.93
N GLU A 6 5.46 -31.36 5.91
CA GLU A 6 5.50 -30.23 6.85
C GLU A 6 5.87 -28.98 6.03
N PRO A 7 4.97 -27.99 5.88
CA PRO A 7 5.33 -26.75 5.24
C PRO A 7 6.47 -26.14 6.05
N CYS A 8 7.60 -25.92 5.38
CA CYS A 8 8.82 -25.38 5.97
C CYS A 8 8.50 -24.11 6.78
N ARG A 9 8.43 -24.20 8.11
CA ARG A 9 8.09 -23.10 9.05
C ARG A 9 9.12 -21.96 9.04
N ARG A 10 10.08 -21.93 8.12
CA ARG A 10 11.37 -21.25 8.30
C ARG A 10 11.53 -19.91 7.60
N CYS A 11 10.52 -19.38 6.90
CA CYS A 11 10.62 -18.07 6.24
C CYS A 11 9.39 -17.18 6.41
N VAL A 12 8.75 -17.16 7.60
CA VAL A 12 7.74 -16.12 7.87
C VAL A 12 8.48 -14.78 8.01
N ARG A 13 8.38 -13.91 7.00
CA ARG A 13 8.97 -12.57 7.08
C ARG A 13 8.37 -11.82 8.27
N PRO A 14 9.18 -11.00 8.98
CA PRO A 14 8.70 -10.23 10.10
C PRO A 14 7.61 -9.25 9.66
N LEU A 15 6.70 -8.91 10.57
CA LEU A 15 5.75 -7.83 10.32
C LEU A 15 6.52 -6.52 10.05
N ARG A 16 6.13 -5.84 8.97
CA ARG A 16 6.66 -4.56 8.52
C ARG A 16 5.50 -3.60 8.27
N TRP A 17 5.86 -2.35 8.02
CA TRP A 17 4.95 -1.32 7.55
C TRP A 17 5.23 -1.03 6.08
N ARG A 18 4.24 -1.22 5.22
CA ARG A 18 4.35 -0.87 3.82
C ARG A 18 3.73 0.51 3.59
N ALA A 19 4.55 1.45 3.14
CA ALA A 19 4.12 2.71 2.60
C ALA A 19 3.90 2.57 1.09
N SER A 20 2.88 3.22 0.56
CA SER A 20 2.58 3.23 -0.88
C SER A 20 1.98 4.55 -1.30
N ILE A 21 2.24 4.95 -2.54
CA ILE A 21 1.53 6.02 -3.24
C ILE A 21 0.76 5.37 -4.36
N LYS A 22 -0.53 5.67 -4.41
CA LYS A 22 -1.49 4.99 -5.25
C LYS A 22 -2.33 6.00 -6.01
N LEU A 23 -2.79 5.57 -7.17
CA LEU A 23 -3.78 6.27 -7.98
C LEU A 23 -5.13 5.62 -7.68
N VAL A 24 -6.10 6.44 -7.27
CA VAL A 24 -7.50 6.04 -7.18
C VAL A 24 -8.31 6.73 -8.23
N THR A 25 -9.32 6.01 -8.72
CA THR A 25 -10.47 6.56 -9.41
C THR A 25 -11.37 7.32 -8.43
N ASP A 26 -12.35 8.04 -8.94
CA ASP A 26 -13.13 8.96 -8.12
C ASP A 26 -14.10 8.25 -7.16
N ASP A 27 -14.51 7.03 -7.51
CA ASP A 27 -15.22 6.07 -6.66
C ASP A 27 -14.37 5.47 -5.53
N GLY A 28 -13.07 5.78 -5.50
CA GLY A 28 -12.13 5.34 -4.47
C GLY A 28 -11.55 3.94 -4.71
N GLU A 29 -11.75 3.35 -5.88
CA GLU A 29 -11.07 2.13 -6.27
C GLU A 29 -9.59 2.41 -6.56
N THR A 30 -8.68 1.53 -6.09
CA THR A 30 -7.26 1.67 -6.42
C THR A 30 -7.01 1.19 -7.84
N PHE A 31 -6.68 2.11 -8.73
CA PHE A 31 -6.30 1.79 -10.10
C PHE A 31 -4.89 1.21 -10.19
N ALA A 32 -3.92 1.86 -9.53
CA ALA A 32 -2.52 1.44 -9.58
C ALA A 32 -1.72 1.84 -8.33
N CYS A 33 -0.70 1.06 -8.02
CA CYS A 33 0.37 1.46 -7.11
C CYS A 33 1.50 2.09 -7.93
N VAL A 34 1.84 3.35 -7.65
CA VAL A 34 2.90 4.07 -8.37
C VAL A 34 4.26 3.72 -7.79
N VAL A 35 4.33 3.67 -6.47
CA VAL A 35 5.56 3.37 -5.73
C VAL A 35 5.20 2.85 -4.35
N GLU A 36 6.01 1.92 -3.85
CA GLU A 36 5.90 1.38 -2.50
C GLU A 36 7.28 1.23 -1.84
N SER A 37 7.27 1.19 -0.51
CA SER A 37 8.47 1.06 0.31
C SER A 37 8.12 0.35 1.63
N GLU A 38 8.97 -0.57 2.05
CA GLU A 38 8.84 -1.28 3.34
C GLU A 38 9.65 -0.61 4.44
N HIS A 39 9.09 -0.60 5.65
CA HIS A 39 9.66 0.07 6.81
C HIS A 39 9.50 -0.75 8.08
N THR A 40 10.40 -0.55 9.03
CA THR A 40 10.38 -1.23 10.33
C THR A 40 9.38 -0.60 11.31
N SER A 41 8.98 0.66 11.09
CA SER A 41 8.06 1.40 11.97
C SER A 41 7.00 2.18 11.20
N GLN A 42 5.85 2.40 11.84
CA GLN A 42 4.76 3.22 11.28
C GLN A 42 5.22 4.65 11.01
N GLY A 43 6.00 5.23 11.93
CA GLY A 43 6.50 6.60 11.81
C GLY A 43 7.40 6.76 10.58
N ALA A 44 8.32 5.82 10.34
CA ALA A 44 9.18 5.84 9.17
C ALA A 44 8.38 5.71 7.86
N ALA A 45 7.37 4.83 7.83
CA ALA A 45 6.48 4.67 6.69
C ALA A 45 5.66 5.94 6.41
N ARG A 46 5.11 6.58 7.44
CA ARG A 46 4.37 7.84 7.30
C ARG A 46 5.26 8.99 6.86
N ALA A 47 6.44 9.13 7.44
CA ALA A 47 7.41 10.14 7.04
C ALA A 47 7.87 9.96 5.58
N TRP A 48 7.97 8.70 5.11
CA TRP A 48 8.25 8.43 3.70
C TRP A 48 7.13 8.91 2.79
N VAL A 49 5.86 8.66 3.15
CA VAL A 49 4.70 9.17 2.40
C VAL A 49 4.66 10.69 2.42
N GLU A 50 4.88 11.32 3.58
CA GLU A 50 4.88 12.78 3.73
C GLU A 50 5.90 13.46 2.82
N ARG A 51 7.07 12.85 2.62
CA ARG A 51 8.10 13.36 1.70
C ARG A 51 7.78 13.10 0.22
N ARG A 52 7.07 12.03 -0.12
CA ARG A 52 6.89 11.60 -1.52
C ARG A 52 5.55 12.00 -2.12
N LEU A 53 4.50 12.12 -1.31
CA LEU A 53 3.15 12.39 -1.78
C LEU A 53 2.99 13.79 -2.40
N PRO A 54 3.60 14.87 -1.88
CA PRO A 54 3.48 16.20 -2.49
C PRO A 54 4.03 16.26 -3.92
N ASP A 55 5.08 15.48 -4.21
CA ASP A 55 5.71 15.42 -5.53
C ASP A 55 5.05 14.39 -6.46
N ALA A 56 4.11 13.60 -5.96
CA ALA A 56 3.47 12.55 -6.72
C ALA A 56 2.41 13.13 -7.65
N VAL A 57 2.73 13.18 -8.94
CA VAL A 57 1.83 13.63 -9.99
C VAL A 57 1.13 12.45 -10.66
N CYS A 58 -0.07 12.69 -11.18
CA CYS A 58 -0.73 11.75 -12.09
C CYS A 58 0.11 11.64 -13.39
N PRO A 59 0.60 10.44 -13.77
CA PRO A 59 1.35 10.23 -15.01
C PRO A 59 0.67 10.85 -16.24
N SER A 60 1.46 11.55 -17.07
CA SER A 60 0.95 12.28 -18.25
C SER A 60 0.31 11.38 -19.31
N TRP A 61 0.78 10.14 -19.46
CA TRP A 61 0.22 9.18 -20.44
C TRP A 61 -1.25 8.81 -20.15
N MET A 62 -1.71 8.93 -18.90
CA MET A 62 -3.12 8.67 -18.58
C MET A 62 -4.06 9.72 -19.18
N ARG A 63 -3.60 10.97 -19.33
CA ARG A 63 -4.35 12.00 -20.06
C ARG A 63 -4.48 11.67 -21.55
N VAL A 64 -3.47 11.01 -22.12
CA VAL A 64 -3.43 10.62 -23.55
C VAL A 64 -4.34 9.41 -23.82
N ALA A 65 -4.54 8.53 -22.84
CA ALA A 65 -5.40 7.36 -22.96
C ALA A 65 -6.91 7.66 -22.94
N GLY A 66 -7.33 8.93 -22.98
CA GLY A 66 -8.75 9.32 -23.03
C GLY A 66 -9.54 9.01 -21.77
N ARG A 67 -8.89 8.63 -20.66
CA ARG A 67 -9.55 8.47 -19.37
C ARG A 67 -9.73 9.84 -18.74
N HIS A 68 -10.95 10.36 -18.88
CA HIS A 68 -11.40 11.62 -18.31
C HIS A 68 -11.78 11.51 -16.82
N ASP A 69 -11.73 10.31 -16.24
CA ASP A 69 -12.02 10.17 -14.81
C ASP A 69 -11.00 10.95 -13.99
N PRO A 70 -11.45 11.86 -13.10
CA PRO A 70 -10.57 12.57 -12.19
C PRO A 70 -9.87 11.55 -11.26
N MET A 71 -8.63 11.20 -11.62
CA MET A 71 -7.79 10.37 -10.78
C MET A 71 -7.15 11.20 -9.67
N ARG A 72 -7.15 10.64 -8.47
CA ARG A 72 -6.54 11.26 -7.29
C ARG A 72 -5.38 10.43 -6.79
N VAL A 73 -4.32 11.11 -6.36
CA VAL A 73 -3.16 10.47 -5.74
C VAL A 73 -3.35 10.45 -4.23
N PHE A 74 -3.06 9.31 -3.60
CA PHE A 74 -3.12 9.17 -2.15
C PHE A 74 -1.97 8.32 -1.63
N GLY A 75 -1.59 8.59 -0.39
CA GLY A 75 -0.67 7.77 0.38
C GLY A 75 -1.43 6.69 1.16
N SER A 76 -0.83 5.52 1.33
CA SER A 76 -1.34 4.48 2.22
C SER A 76 -0.21 3.83 3.01
N VAL A 77 -0.44 3.64 4.31
CA VAL A 77 0.46 2.91 5.19
C VAL A 77 -0.32 1.76 5.83
N VAL A 78 0.15 0.54 5.60
CA VAL A 78 -0.46 -0.70 6.08
C VAL A 78 0.55 -1.55 6.84
N ARG A 79 0.09 -2.26 7.86
CA ARG A 79 0.91 -3.25 8.56
C ARG A 79 0.66 -4.63 7.96
N GLY A 80 1.71 -5.42 7.82
CA GLY A 80 1.61 -6.72 7.18
C GLY A 80 2.97 -7.35 6.99
N ARG A 81 3.06 -8.31 6.09
CA ARG A 81 4.31 -8.99 5.74
C ARG A 81 4.34 -9.31 4.26
N ALA A 82 5.53 -9.30 3.70
CA ALA A 82 5.77 -9.92 2.40
C ALA A 82 5.66 -11.44 2.54
N SER A 83 4.85 -12.05 1.69
CA SER A 83 4.67 -13.49 1.58
C SER A 83 5.27 -13.93 0.24
N ALA A 84 6.24 -14.85 0.29
CA ALA A 84 6.85 -15.36 -0.92
C ALA A 84 5.91 -16.38 -1.56
N GLY A 85 5.22 -15.98 -2.62
CA GLY A 85 4.49 -16.91 -3.48
C GLY A 85 5.42 -17.58 -4.50
N PRO A 86 4.94 -18.63 -5.19
CA PRO A 86 5.74 -19.37 -6.17
C PRO A 86 6.12 -18.55 -7.41
N LEU A 87 5.35 -17.49 -7.73
CA LEU A 87 5.57 -16.66 -8.92
C LEU A 87 5.88 -15.19 -8.59
N LEU A 88 5.38 -14.69 -7.45
CA LEU A 88 5.57 -13.32 -7.03
C LEU A 88 5.51 -13.19 -5.51
N THR A 89 6.20 -12.18 -4.99
CA THR A 89 6.05 -11.78 -3.59
C THR A 89 4.77 -10.97 -3.46
N THR A 90 3.84 -11.46 -2.65
CA THR A 90 2.59 -10.75 -2.32
C THR A 90 2.72 -10.08 -0.97
N TRP A 91 1.88 -9.08 -0.70
CA TRP A 91 1.80 -8.48 0.62
C TRP A 91 0.53 -8.94 1.32
N GLU A 92 0.70 -9.59 2.47
CA GLU A 92 -0.40 -9.98 3.35
C GLU A 92 -0.61 -8.90 4.41
N CYS A 93 -1.73 -8.19 4.33
CA CYS A 93 -2.13 -7.23 5.35
C CYS A 93 -2.47 -7.94 6.68
N GLN A 94 -2.06 -7.35 7.80
CA GLN A 94 -2.53 -7.77 9.10
C GLN A 94 -3.99 -7.32 9.27
N SER A 95 -4.94 -8.25 9.26
CA SER A 95 -6.38 -7.95 9.15
C SER A 95 -6.95 -7.03 10.23
N THR A 96 -6.39 -7.06 11.45
CA THR A 96 -6.83 -6.20 12.56
C THR A 96 -6.07 -4.88 12.66
N ALA A 97 -5.01 -4.69 11.87
CA ALA A 97 -4.21 -3.47 11.92
C ALA A 97 -4.92 -2.33 11.17
N PRO A 98 -4.87 -1.10 11.70
CA PRO A 98 -5.43 0.05 11.00
C PRO A 98 -4.68 0.33 9.70
N VAL A 99 -5.42 0.79 8.69
CA VAL A 99 -4.87 1.36 7.48
C VAL A 99 -4.81 2.87 7.66
N TRP A 100 -3.66 3.48 7.42
CA TRP A 100 -3.54 4.93 7.35
C TRP A 100 -3.63 5.37 5.91
N ARG A 101 -4.52 6.33 5.61
CA ARG A 101 -4.62 6.97 4.29
C ARG A 101 -4.20 8.42 4.40
N ALA A 102 -3.45 8.90 3.41
CA ALA A 102 -2.97 10.26 3.34
C ALA A 102 -3.46 10.92 2.05
N THR A 103 -3.94 12.15 2.15
CA THR A 103 -4.20 13.02 0.99
C THR A 103 -3.29 14.24 1.08
N CYS A 104 -2.88 14.78 -0.06
CA CYS A 104 -2.14 16.02 -0.12
C CYS A 104 -3.05 17.12 -0.69
N VAL A 105 -3.24 18.19 0.06
CA VAL A 105 -4.03 19.37 -0.34
C VAL A 105 -3.16 20.59 -0.08
N ASP A 106 -2.89 21.37 -1.12
CA ASP A 106 -2.03 22.57 -1.05
C ASP A 106 -0.65 22.29 -0.43
N GLY A 107 -0.03 21.16 -0.81
CA GLY A 107 1.26 20.72 -0.29
C GLY A 107 1.24 20.15 1.14
N VAL A 108 0.08 20.17 1.80
CA VAL A 108 -0.08 19.68 3.18
C VAL A 108 -0.64 18.25 3.16
N VAL A 109 0.12 17.32 3.76
CA VAL A 109 -0.31 15.92 3.90
C VAL A 109 -1.22 15.77 5.11
N ARG A 110 -2.45 15.32 4.87
CA ARG A 110 -3.45 15.04 5.90
C ARG A 110 -3.68 13.55 6.02
N TRP A 111 -3.63 13.05 7.25
CA TRP A 111 -3.82 11.64 7.55
C TRP A 111 -5.22 11.35 8.06
N ARG A 112 -5.77 10.22 7.62
CA ARG A 112 -6.98 9.61 8.14
C ARG A 112 -6.68 8.17 8.53
N ARG A 113 -7.12 7.77 9.72
CA ARG A 113 -7.09 6.38 10.14
C ARG A 113 -8.36 5.69 9.64
N CYS A 114 -8.19 4.59 8.92
CA CYS A 114 -9.26 3.73 8.45
C CYS A 114 -9.20 2.39 9.21
N PRO A 115 -10.35 1.73 9.44
CA PRO A 115 -10.35 0.37 9.93
C PRO A 115 -9.55 -0.53 8.96
N GLY A 116 -8.89 -1.55 9.53
CA GLY A 116 -8.32 -2.63 8.73
C GLY A 116 -9.41 -3.32 7.93
N GLU A 117 -9.07 -3.82 6.75
CA GLU A 117 -10.00 -4.66 5.99
C GLU A 117 -10.25 -5.93 6.82
N ALA A 118 -11.49 -6.09 7.29
CA ALA A 118 -11.90 -7.31 7.94
C ALA A 118 -11.70 -8.47 6.95
N PRO A 119 -11.20 -9.63 7.39
CA PRO A 119 -11.15 -10.78 6.51
C PRO A 119 -12.59 -11.07 6.06
N ARG A 120 -12.84 -11.06 4.75
CA ARG A 120 -14.09 -11.54 4.18
C ARG A 120 -14.19 -13.06 4.36
#